data_AF-A0A6J4VUG1-F1
#
_entry.id   AF-A0A6J4VUG1-F1
#
_cell.length_a   1.000
_cell.length_b   1.000
_cell.length_c   1.000
_cell.angle_alpha   90.00
_cell.angle_beta   90.00
_cell.angle_gamma   90.00
#
_symmetry.space_group_name_H-M   'P 1'
#
loop_
_entity.id
_entity.type
_entity.pdbx_description
1 polymer ?
#
loop_
_entity_poly.entity_id
_entity_poly.type
_entity_poly.pdbx_seq_one_letter_code
_entity_poly.pdbx_strand_id
1 'polypeptide(L)'
;MQLTPPGSACSISIGTGLTDSPPGSLQGVQLVVSDIDAARATLVERGVATSNIFHFEDGVRRDGPGGPWNSFLSFSDPDGNGWVVQERPARD
;
A
#
# COMPACT_ATOMS: atom_id res chain seq x y z
N MET A 1 17.37 -5.91 6.28
CA MET A 1 17.14 -4.45 6.19
C MET A 1 15.91 -4.12 7.03
N GLN A 2 15.91 -3.00 7.76
CA GLN A 2 14.72 -2.47 8.42
C GLN A 2 14.45 -1.04 7.93
N LEU A 3 13.19 -0.76 7.64
CA LEU A 3 12.69 0.53 7.16
C LEU A 3 11.69 1.07 8.17
N THR A 4 11.91 2.29 8.67
CA THR A 4 10.96 2.99 9.54
C THR A 4 10.47 4.23 8.80
N PRO A 5 9.30 4.18 8.15
CA PRO A 5 8.77 5.33 7.43
C PRO A 5 8.62 6.55 8.35
N PRO A 6 9.04 7.76 7.91
CA PRO A 6 8.86 8.96 8.70
C PRO A 6 7.39 9.16 9.12
N GLY A 7 7.16 9.44 10.40
CA GLY A 7 5.82 9.62 10.96
C GLY A 7 5.05 8.32 11.27
N SER A 8 5.62 7.14 10.97
CA SER A 8 5.08 5.84 11.36
C SER A 8 5.58 5.41 12.74
N ALA A 9 4.70 4.84 13.56
CA ALA A 9 5.10 4.14 14.79
C ALA A 9 5.58 2.70 14.54
N CYS A 10 5.47 2.22 13.29
CA CYS A 10 5.79 0.86 12.88
C CYS A 10 6.99 0.81 11.95
N SER A 11 7.74 -0.29 12.00
CA SER A 11 8.85 -0.59 11.08
C SER A 11 8.51 -1.80 10.20
N ILE A 12 9.10 -1.84 9.01
CA ILE A 12 9.02 -2.94 8.04
C ILE A 12 10.40 -3.57 7.96
N SER A 13 10.49 -4.86 8.24
CA SER A 13 11.75 -5.61 8.18
C SER A 13 11.74 -6.56 6.99
N ILE A 14 12.78 -6.46 6.16
CA ILE A 14 12.97 -7.26 4.95
C ILE A 14 14.26 -8.06 5.12
N GLY A 15 14.17 -9.39 5.08
CA GLY A 15 15.33 -10.26 5.21
C GLY A 15 14.97 -11.74 5.30
N THR A 16 15.97 -12.58 5.02
CA THR A 16 15.86 -14.04 5.11
C THR A 16 15.88 -14.50 6.57
N GLY A 17 15.04 -15.49 6.91
CA GLY A 17 15.00 -16.09 8.25
C GLY A 17 14.36 -15.21 9.34
N LEU A 18 13.65 -14.15 8.96
CA LEU A 18 12.89 -13.32 9.91
C LEU A 18 11.54 -13.93 10.30
N THR A 19 10.98 -14.77 9.44
CA THR A 19 9.71 -15.48 9.65
C THR A 19 9.80 -16.88 9.03
N ASP A 20 8.90 -17.78 9.44
CA ASP A 20 8.74 -19.10 8.82
C ASP A 20 7.83 -19.08 7.57
N SER A 21 7.30 -17.91 7.19
CA SER A 21 6.41 -17.77 6.03
C SER A 21 7.22 -17.85 4.72
N PRO A 22 6.70 -18.56 3.69
CA PRO A 22 7.34 -18.57 2.38
C PRO A 22 7.48 -17.16 1.77
N PRO A 23 8.53 -16.90 0.97
CA PRO A 23 8.60 -15.67 0.17
C PRO A 23 7.34 -15.50 -0.70
N GLY A 24 6.82 -14.27 -0.75
CA GLY A 24 5.64 -13.94 -1.56
C GLY A 24 4.29 -14.25 -0.90
N SER A 25 4.27 -14.94 0.25
CA SER A 25 3.01 -15.37 0.86
C SER A 25 2.34 -14.30 1.72
N LEU A 26 3.03 -13.19 2.04
CA LEU A 26 2.47 -12.15 2.90
C LEU A 26 1.43 -11.34 2.14
N GLN A 27 0.23 -11.21 2.72
CA GLN A 27 -0.89 -10.45 2.15
C GLN A 27 -1.51 -9.56 3.22
N GLY A 28 -2.20 -8.49 2.81
CA GLY A 28 -2.90 -7.58 3.72
C GLY A 28 -2.00 -6.53 4.39
N VAL A 29 -0.80 -6.28 3.86
CA VAL A 29 0.05 -5.17 4.35
C VAL A 29 -0.54 -3.85 3.86
N GLN A 30 -0.84 -2.94 4.78
CA GLN A 30 -1.45 -1.65 4.45
C GLN A 30 -0.56 -0.47 4.86
N LEU A 31 -0.30 0.43 3.91
CA LEU A 31 0.43 1.68 4.10
C LEU A 31 -0.55 2.85 4.00
N VAL A 32 -0.47 3.81 4.92
CA VAL A 32 -1.33 4.99 4.91
C VAL A 32 -0.55 6.21 4.44
N VAL A 33 -1.09 6.92 3.45
CA VAL A 33 -0.49 8.13 2.86
C VAL A 33 -1.46 9.30 2.91
N SER A 34 -0.96 10.53 2.83
CA SER A 34 -1.78 11.74 2.77
C SER A 34 -2.23 12.14 1.37
N ASP A 35 -1.59 11.58 0.34
CA ASP A 35 -1.87 11.86 -1.08
C ASP A 35 -1.61 10.58 -1.87
N ILE A 36 -2.68 9.91 -2.29
CA ILE A 36 -2.59 8.62 -2.98
C ILE A 36 -2.20 8.76 -4.46
N ASP A 37 -2.52 9.88 -5.08
CA ASP A 37 -2.13 10.17 -6.47
C ASP A 37 -0.62 10.37 -6.55
N ALA A 38 -0.03 11.16 -5.65
CA ALA A 38 1.41 11.34 -5.56
C ALA A 38 2.13 10.03 -5.21
N ALA A 39 1.56 9.21 -4.32
CA ALA A 39 2.11 7.90 -3.99
C ALA A 39 2.11 6.97 -5.22
N ARG A 40 1.00 6.91 -5.96
CA ARG A 40 0.89 6.11 -7.19
C ARG A 40 1.87 6.58 -8.25
N ALA A 41 1.97 7.88 -8.47
CA ALA A 41 2.90 8.48 -9.43
C ALA A 41 4.35 8.08 -9.10
N THR A 42 4.76 8.20 -7.84
CA THR A 42 6.10 7.80 -7.37
C THR A 42 6.38 6.31 -7.62
N LEU A 43 5.41 5.44 -7.36
CA LEU A 43 5.54 4.00 -7.58
C LEU A 43 5.71 3.67 -9.07
N VAL A 44 4.84 4.23 -9.92
CA VAL A 44 4.86 4.00 -11.37
C VAL A 44 6.12 4.56 -12.01
N GLU A 45 6.55 5.77 -11.63
CA GLU A 45 7.80 6.38 -12.10
C GLU A 45 9.02 5.49 -11.81
N ARG A 46 8.99 4.76 -10.69
CA ARG A 46 10.03 3.81 -10.29
C ARG A 46 9.84 2.40 -10.86
N GLY A 47 8.89 2.21 -11.76
CA GLY A 47 8.65 0.94 -12.46
C GLY A 47 7.86 -0.10 -11.66
N VAL A 48 7.20 0.29 -10.56
CA VAL A 48 6.31 -0.61 -9.81
C VAL A 48 4.97 -0.71 -10.54
N ALA A 49 4.56 -1.94 -10.85
CA ALA A 49 3.23 -2.21 -11.42
C ALA A 49 2.15 -2.07 -10.34
N THR A 50 1.34 -1.01 -10.43
CA THR A 50 0.24 -0.72 -9.50
C THR A 50 -1.11 -0.90 -10.16
N SER A 51 -2.15 -1.18 -9.37
CA SER A 51 -3.52 -0.98 -9.83
C SER A 51 -3.84 0.49 -10.13
N ASN A 52 -4.99 0.75 -10.75
CA ASN A 52 -5.62 2.07 -10.65
C ASN A 52 -6.06 2.33 -9.20
N ILE A 53 -6.29 3.60 -8.86
CA ILE A 53 -6.94 3.96 -7.59
C ILE A 53 -8.38 3.46 -7.64
N PHE A 54 -8.83 2.91 -6.53
CA PHE A 54 -10.16 2.35 -6.35
C PHE A 54 -10.71 2.64 -4.96
N HIS A 55 -12.02 2.47 -4.81
CA HIS A 55 -12.73 2.56 -3.54
C HIS A 55 -13.70 1.40 -3.38
N PHE A 56 -14.33 1.29 -2.21
CA PHE A 56 -15.42 0.36 -1.98
C PHE A 56 -16.74 1.10 -1.76
N GLU A 57 -17.78 0.65 -2.45
CA GLU A 57 -19.16 1.11 -2.34
C GLU A 57 -20.04 -0.14 -2.18
N ASP A 58 -20.80 -0.23 -1.08
CA ASP A 58 -21.61 -1.42 -0.74
C ASP A 58 -20.82 -2.75 -0.77
N GLY A 59 -19.55 -2.71 -0.37
CA GLY A 59 -18.64 -3.86 -0.39
C GLY A 59 -18.11 -4.24 -1.76
N VAL A 60 -18.46 -3.48 -2.81
CA VAL A 60 -18.02 -3.69 -4.19
C VAL A 60 -16.91 -2.71 -4.53
N ARG A 61 -15.84 -3.21 -5.14
CA ARG A 61 -14.74 -2.38 -5.64
C ARG A 61 -15.22 -1.55 -6.83
N ARG A 62 -14.93 -0.25 -6.79
CA ARG A 62 -15.21 0.74 -7.85
C ARG A 62 -13.92 1.45 -8.24
N ASP A 63 -13.81 1.81 -9.52
CA ASP A 63 -12.67 2.60 -9.99
C ASP A 63 -12.77 4.06 -9.52
N GLY A 64 -11.62 4.68 -9.27
CA GLY A 64 -11.50 6.06 -8.83
C GLY A 64 -11.43 6.23 -7.30
N PRO A 65 -11.08 7.44 -6.83
CA PRO A 65 -10.98 7.75 -5.41
C PRO A 65 -12.35 7.70 -4.73
N GLY A 66 -12.34 7.41 -3.43
CA GLY A 66 -13.52 7.44 -2.57
C GLY A 66 -13.50 8.62 -1.61
N GLY A 67 -14.48 8.63 -0.69
CA GLY A 67 -14.53 9.59 0.41
C GLY A 67 -13.44 9.37 1.47
N PRO A 68 -13.56 10.03 2.64
CA PRO A 68 -12.63 9.88 3.76
C PRO A 68 -12.32 8.40 4.06
N TRP A 69 -11.04 8.05 4.10
CA TRP A 69 -10.54 6.68 4.33
C TRP A 69 -10.94 5.64 3.28
N ASN A 70 -11.44 6.04 2.11
CA ASN A 70 -11.97 5.12 1.11
C ASN A 70 -11.26 5.21 -0.25
N SER A 71 -10.00 5.64 -0.31
CA SER A 71 -9.19 5.60 -1.54
C SER A 71 -8.03 4.63 -1.37
N PHE A 72 -7.88 3.70 -2.31
CA PHE A 72 -6.90 2.62 -2.25
C PHE A 72 -6.19 2.39 -3.58
N LEU A 73 -4.97 1.86 -3.52
CA LEU A 73 -4.31 1.17 -4.64
C LEU A 73 -3.60 -0.07 -4.11
N SER A 74 -3.30 -1.02 -4.99
CA SER A 74 -2.54 -2.22 -4.62
C SER A 74 -1.39 -2.49 -5.57
N PHE A 75 -0.35 -3.15 -5.07
CA PHE A 75 0.76 -3.66 -5.87
C PHE A 75 1.36 -4.91 -5.22
N SER A 76 2.19 -5.62 -5.96
CA SER A 76 2.99 -6.74 -5.45
C SER A 76 4.47 -6.37 -5.48
N ASP A 77 5.21 -6.80 -4.47
CA ASP A 77 6.67 -6.72 -4.50
C ASP A 77 7.29 -7.84 -5.36
N PRO A 78 8.62 -7.87 -5.57
CA PRO A 78 9.25 -8.86 -6.45
C PRO A 78 9.07 -10.33 -6.03
N ASP A 79 8.84 -10.60 -4.75
CA ASP A 79 8.58 -11.95 -4.25
C ASP A 79 7.10 -12.33 -4.37
N GLY A 80 6.21 -11.35 -4.55
CA GLY A 80 4.76 -11.53 -4.71
C GLY A 80 3.94 -11.15 -3.49
N ASN A 81 4.55 -10.55 -2.45
CA ASN A 81 3.80 -10.11 -1.28
C ASN A 81 2.83 -8.98 -1.68
N GLY A 82 1.61 -9.01 -1.14
CA GLY A 82 0.57 -8.05 -1.47
C GLY A 82 0.59 -6.83 -0.57
N TRP A 83 0.62 -5.65 -1.20
CA TRP A 83 0.60 -4.35 -0.55
C TRP A 83 -0.63 -3.55 -0.96
N VAL A 84 -1.24 -2.88 0.01
CA VAL A 84 -2.31 -1.91 -0.18
C VAL A 84 -1.84 -0.55 0.33
N VAL A 85 -2.06 0.49 -0.45
CA VAL A 85 -1.87 1.87 -0.01
C VAL A 85 -3.25 2.51 0.14
N GLN A 86 -3.49 3.17 1.27
CA GLN A 86 -4.74 3.86 1.59
C GLN A 86 -4.49 5.35 1.82
N GLU A 87 -5.36 6.19 1.29
CA GLU A 87 -5.36 7.61 1.62
C GLU A 87 -6.09 7.89 2.93
N ARG A 88 -5.46 8.68 3.81
CA ARG A 88 -6.12 9.29 4.96
C ARG A 88 -6.69 10.67 4.61
N PRO A 89 -7.76 11.12 5.27
CA PRO A 89 -8.25 12.49 5.14
C PRO A 89 -7.16 13.52 5.49
N ALA A 90 -7.33 14.73 4.94
CA ALA A 90 -6.56 15.89 5.36
C ALA A 90 -6.69 16.09 6.88
N ARG A 91 -5.62 16.59 7.51
CA ARG A 91 -5.71 17.01 8.92
C ARG A 91 -6.32 18.41 8.93
N ASP A 92 -7.20 18.65 9.89
CA ASP A 92 -7.60 20.02 10.27
C ASP A 92 -6.42 20.78 10.88
#